data_AF-A0A183HQP7-F1
#
_entry.id   AF-A0A183HQP7-F1
#
_cell.length_a   1.000
_cell.length_b   1.000
_cell.length_c   1.000
_cell.angle_alpha   90.00
_cell.angle_beta   90.00
_cell.angle_gamma   90.00
#
_symmetry.space_group_name_H-M   'P 1'
#
loop_
_entity.id
_entity.type
_entity.pdbx_description
1 polymer ?
#
loop_
_entity_poly.entity_id
_entity_poly.type
_entity_poly.pdbx_seq_one_letter_code
_entity_poly.pdbx_strand_id
1 'polypeptide(L)'
;MDRNSCMISEKFHFSNADDELLTDKPILNKVGNLGDRYWTWIHQPYDGTLRLFESDVLENMTRTSWWIVPLVWLPLVIIFTARGFSLIFQNYGDFYCQS
;
A
#
# COMPACT_ATOMS: atom_id res chain seq x y z
N MET A 1 36.09 3.44 28.28
CA MET A 1 34.90 3.17 27.43
C MET A 1 33.78 4.08 27.89
N ASP A 2 33.32 5.00 27.03
CA ASP A 2 32.14 5.80 27.32
C ASP A 2 30.87 5.05 26.85
N ARG A 3 29.72 5.33 27.49
CA ARG A 3 28.45 4.71 27.10
C ARG A 3 28.01 5.09 25.69
N ASN A 4 28.46 6.23 25.19
CA ASN A 4 28.02 6.79 23.92
C ASN A 4 28.66 6.03 22.74
N SER A 5 29.94 5.64 22.84
CA SER A 5 30.60 4.82 21.81
C SER A 5 30.01 3.41 21.71
N CYS A 6 29.58 2.82 22.83
CA CYS A 6 28.91 1.51 22.82
C CYS A 6 27.55 1.59 22.11
N MET A 7 26.76 2.62 22.42
CA MET A 7 25.44 2.84 21.82
C MET A 7 25.54 3.09 20.31
N ILE A 8 26.53 3.86 19.84
CA ILE A 8 26.74 4.09 18.41
C ILE A 8 27.15 2.79 17.70
N SER A 9 28.02 1.99 18.32
CA SER A 9 28.42 0.69 17.76
C SER A 9 27.25 -0.29 17.65
N GLU A 10 26.35 -0.34 18.63
CA GLU A 10 25.18 -1.22 18.60
C GLU A 10 24.16 -0.77 17.54
N LYS A 11 23.95 0.55 17.39
CA LYS A 11 23.07 1.11 16.36
C LYS A 11 23.59 0.88 14.95
N PHE A 12 24.90 1.08 14.74
CA PHE A 12 25.53 0.80 13.45
C PHE A 12 25.46 -0.69 13.12
N HIS A 13 25.73 -1.57 14.08
CA HIS A 13 25.63 -3.02 13.86
C HIS A 13 24.18 -3.47 13.56
N PHE A 14 23.19 -2.84 14.19
CA PHE A 14 21.79 -3.10 13.86
C PHE A 14 21.42 -2.64 12.45
N SER A 15 21.91 -1.46 12.05
CA SER A 15 21.71 -0.85 10.72
C SER A 15 22.45 -1.58 9.58
N ASN A 16 23.50 -2.34 9.88
CA ASN A 16 24.13 -3.18 8.83
C ASN A 16 23.39 -4.52 8.72
N ALA A 17 22.91 -5.04 9.85
CA ALA A 17 22.21 -6.31 9.90
C ALA A 17 20.82 -6.24 9.23
N ASP A 18 20.10 -5.12 9.36
CA ASP A 18 18.85 -4.92 8.63
C ASP A 18 19.12 -4.69 7.13
N ASP A 19 20.07 -3.85 6.73
CA ASP A 19 20.45 -3.66 5.32
C ASP A 19 20.81 -4.99 4.63
N GLU A 20 21.56 -5.86 5.30
CA GLU A 20 21.89 -7.20 4.80
C GLU A 20 20.66 -8.13 4.73
N LEU A 21 19.70 -7.96 5.64
CA LEU A 21 18.43 -8.72 5.62
C LEU A 21 17.46 -8.23 4.53
N LEU A 22 17.55 -6.96 4.15
CA LEU A 22 16.64 -6.23 3.27
C LEU A 22 17.07 -6.24 1.78
N THR A 23 18.34 -6.48 1.49
CA THR A 23 18.91 -6.29 0.14
C THR A 23 18.40 -7.28 -0.93
N ASP A 24 17.93 -8.49 -0.58
CA ASP A 24 17.70 -9.53 -1.61
C ASP A 24 16.48 -10.46 -1.43
N LYS A 25 15.66 -10.31 -0.37
CA LYS A 25 14.60 -11.30 -0.07
C LYS A 25 13.28 -10.64 0.37
N PRO A 26 12.12 -11.20 -0.03
CA PRO A 26 10.81 -10.65 0.30
C PRO A 26 10.61 -10.60 1.82
N ILE A 27 10.48 -9.39 2.35
CA ILE A 27 10.46 -9.12 3.79
C ILE A 27 9.24 -9.68 4.51
N LEU A 28 8.12 -9.86 3.81
CA LEU A 28 6.86 -10.35 4.39
C LEU A 28 7.02 -11.71 5.07
N ASN A 29 7.83 -12.59 4.50
CA ASN A 29 8.10 -13.92 5.05
C ASN A 29 8.96 -13.88 6.33
N LYS A 30 9.75 -12.82 6.52
CA LYS A 30 10.64 -12.68 7.69
C LYS A 30 10.01 -11.87 8.83
N VAL A 31 9.13 -10.92 8.52
CA VAL A 31 8.43 -10.09 9.51
C VAL A 31 7.66 -10.92 10.55
N GLY A 32 7.13 -12.09 10.15
CA GLY A 32 6.39 -12.97 11.05
C GLY A 32 7.22 -13.55 12.21
N ASN A 33 8.54 -13.63 12.08
CA ASN A 33 9.43 -14.21 13.10
C ASN A 33 10.10 -13.17 14.01
N LEU A 34 9.89 -11.86 13.77
CA LEU A 34 10.69 -10.80 14.42
C LEU A 34 10.02 -10.07 15.60
N GLY A 35 8.76 -10.43 15.93
CA GLY A 35 8.04 -10.06 17.15
C GLY A 35 8.45 -8.74 17.84
N ASP A 36 9.35 -8.84 18.82
CA ASP A 36 9.74 -7.72 19.69
C ASP A 36 10.59 -6.64 18.99
N ARG A 37 11.34 -7.01 17.94
CA ARG A 37 12.22 -6.09 17.19
C ARG A 37 11.48 -5.34 16.08
N TYR A 38 10.31 -5.86 15.67
CA TYR A 38 9.48 -5.25 14.63
C TYR A 38 9.01 -3.84 15.04
N TRP A 39 8.49 -3.68 16.26
CA TRP A 39 7.95 -2.40 16.74
C TRP A 39 9.00 -1.28 16.78
N THR A 40 10.25 -1.62 17.09
CA THR A 40 11.35 -0.64 17.10
C THR A 40 11.80 -0.28 15.69
N TRP A 41 11.76 -1.25 14.78
CA TRP A 41 12.14 -1.07 13.38
C TRP A 41 11.14 -0.21 12.59
N ILE A 42 9.83 -0.42 12.75
CA ILE A 42 8.81 0.34 11.98
C ILE A 42 8.82 1.86 12.24
N HIS A 43 9.40 2.32 13.34
CA HIS A 43 9.49 3.74 13.69
C HIS A 43 10.78 4.41 13.21
N GLN A 44 11.71 3.65 12.62
CA GLN A 44 12.94 4.21 12.06
C GLN A 44 12.68 4.68 10.62
N PRO A 45 13.09 5.91 10.25
CA PRO A 45 13.05 6.33 8.86
C PRO A 45 14.05 5.48 8.08
N TYR A 46 13.56 4.65 7.17
CA TYR A 46 14.39 3.83 6.30
C TYR A 46 14.50 4.48 4.91
N ASP A 47 15.73 4.76 4.48
CA ASP A 47 16.00 5.48 3.22
C ASP A 47 16.27 4.56 2.01
N GLY A 48 16.13 3.23 2.16
CA GLY A 48 16.38 2.25 1.09
C GLY A 48 15.14 1.85 0.27
N THR A 49 15.35 1.37 -0.96
CA THR A 49 14.28 0.78 -1.81
C THR A 49 13.87 -0.60 -1.28
N LEU A 50 12.99 -0.60 -0.28
CA LEU A 50 12.51 -1.80 0.39
C LEU A 50 11.57 -2.61 -0.53
N ARG A 51 12.04 -3.77 -1.03
CA ARG A 51 11.22 -4.67 -1.85
C ARG A 51 10.27 -5.48 -0.95
N LEU A 52 9.01 -5.06 -0.86
CA LEU A 52 8.01 -5.64 0.05
C LEU A 52 7.53 -7.04 -0.39
N PHE A 53 7.33 -7.25 -1.68
CA PHE A 53 6.75 -8.47 -2.26
C PHE A 53 7.72 -9.13 -3.23
N GLU A 54 7.63 -10.46 -3.34
CA GLU A 54 8.41 -11.24 -4.33
C GLU A 54 7.93 -10.99 -5.76
N SER A 55 6.65 -10.63 -5.92
CA SER A 55 6.03 -10.40 -7.23
C SER A 55 5.91 -8.92 -7.57
N ASP A 56 6.31 -8.57 -8.79
CA ASP A 56 6.23 -7.21 -9.33
C ASP A 56 4.78 -6.68 -9.40
N VAL A 57 3.79 -7.58 -9.53
CA VAL A 57 2.37 -7.20 -9.53
C VAL A 57 1.92 -6.71 -8.16
N LEU A 58 2.22 -7.45 -7.09
CA LEU A 58 1.88 -7.01 -5.73
C LEU A 58 2.66 -5.76 -5.34
N GLU A 59 3.90 -5.64 -5.79
CA GLU A 59 4.70 -4.43 -5.57
C GLU A 59 4.08 -3.21 -6.26
N ASN A 60 3.60 -3.36 -7.51
CA ASN A 60 2.83 -2.33 -8.22
C ASN A 60 1.45 -2.07 -7.59
N MET A 61 0.84 -3.07 -6.96
CA MET A 61 -0.42 -2.90 -6.20
C MET A 61 -0.23 -2.17 -4.88
N THR A 62 0.92 -2.31 -4.20
CA THR A 62 1.19 -1.57 -2.95
C THR A 62 1.81 -0.20 -3.19
N ARG A 63 2.50 -0.03 -4.31
CA ARG A 63 2.82 1.28 -4.87
C ARG A 63 1.64 1.76 -5.72
N THR A 64 0.46 1.83 -5.11
CA THR A 64 -0.74 2.29 -5.81
C THR A 64 -0.51 3.71 -6.30
N SER A 65 -0.22 3.85 -7.59
CA SER A 65 -0.09 5.15 -8.23
C SER A 65 -1.38 5.91 -7.94
N TRP A 66 -1.27 7.16 -7.46
CA TRP A 66 -2.43 7.97 -7.01
C TRP A 66 -3.58 8.01 -8.03
N TRP A 67 -3.26 7.80 -9.31
CA TRP A 67 -4.16 7.70 -10.45
C TRP A 67 -5.06 6.45 -10.51
N ILE A 68 -4.72 5.34 -9.84
CA ILE A 68 -5.57 4.13 -9.81
C ILE A 68 -6.91 4.41 -9.16
N VAL A 69 -6.90 5.22 -8.09
CA VAL A 69 -8.10 5.54 -7.31
C VAL A 69 -9.14 6.21 -8.21
N PRO A 70 -8.87 7.37 -8.85
CA PRO A 70 -9.85 7.99 -9.74
C PRO A 70 -10.19 7.10 -10.95
N LEU A 71 -9.24 6.30 -11.48
CA LEU A 71 -9.51 5.41 -12.62
C LEU A 71 -10.56 4.34 -12.30
N VAL A 72 -10.59 3.82 -11.07
CA VAL A 72 -11.60 2.85 -10.62
C VAL A 72 -12.93 3.53 -10.28
N TRP A 73 -12.89 4.68 -9.59
CA TRP A 73 -14.09 5.34 -9.10
C TRP A 73 -14.89 6.08 -10.19
N LEU A 74 -14.23 6.69 -11.18
CA LEU A 74 -14.92 7.42 -12.25
C LEU A 74 -15.88 6.56 -13.09
N PRO A 75 -15.48 5.40 -13.65
CA PRO A 75 -16.39 4.57 -14.43
C PRO A 75 -17.50 3.98 -13.56
N LEU A 76 -17.23 3.66 -12.29
CA LEU A 76 -18.25 3.22 -11.34
C LEU A 76 -19.35 4.28 -11.19
N VAL A 77 -18.98 5.52 -10.86
CA VAL A 77 -19.96 6.61 -10.69
C VAL A 77 -20.75 6.84 -11.98
N ILE A 78 -20.10 6.87 -13.14
CA ILE A 78 -20.77 7.05 -14.44
C ILE A 78 -21.78 5.92 -14.70
N ILE A 79 -21.41 4.66 -14.46
CA ILE A 79 -22.32 3.52 -14.65
C ILE A 79 -23.50 3.62 -13.70
N PHE A 80 -23.27 3.91 -12.42
CA PHE A 80 -24.35 4.06 -11.43
C PHE A 80 -25.30 5.20 -11.81
N THR A 81 -24.76 6.36 -12.20
CA THR A 81 -25.57 7.50 -12.66
C THR A 81 -26.34 7.16 -13.93
N ALA A 82 -25.71 6.53 -14.93
CA ALA A 82 -26.36 6.15 -16.18
C ALA A 82 -27.48 5.12 -15.96
N ARG A 83 -27.25 4.10 -15.11
CA ARG A 83 -28.28 3.10 -14.78
C ARG A 83 -29.47 3.74 -14.07
N GLY A 84 -29.22 4.62 -13.10
CA GLY A 84 -30.28 5.37 -12.43
C GLY A 84 -31.05 6.27 -13.41
N PHE A 85 -30.33 6.99 -14.27
CA PHE A 85 -30.92 7.87 -15.28
C PHE A 85 -31.76 7.11 -16.30
N SER A 86 -31.31 5.96 -16.80
CA SER A 86 -32.07 5.15 -17.76
C SER A 86 -33.37 4.60 -17.15
N LEU A 87 -33.34 4.18 -15.88
CA LEU A 87 -34.55 3.74 -15.16
C LEU A 87 -35.56 4.88 -14.99
N ILE A 88 -35.07 6.04 -14.59
CA ILE A 88 -35.85 7.28 -14.45
C ILE A 88 -36.50 7.62 -15.80
N PHE A 89 -35.72 7.70 -16.88
CA PHE A 89 -36.22 8.05 -18.21
C PHE A 89 -37.28 7.08 -18.75
N GLN A 90 -37.13 5.78 -18.52
CA GLN A 90 -38.18 4.81 -18.87
C GLN A 90 -39.49 5.10 -18.16
N ASN A 91 -39.44 5.38 -16.85
CA ASN A 91 -40.64 5.69 -16.08
C ASN A 91 -41.32 6.98 -16.56
N TYR A 92 -40.57 8.05 -16.85
CA TYR A 92 -41.15 9.28 -17.38
C TYR A 92 -41.77 9.08 -18.77
N GLY A 93 -41.14 8.30 -19.65
CA GLY A 93 -41.68 7.99 -20.98
C GLY A 93 -43.04 7.28 -20.94
N ASP A 94 -43.20 6.31 -20.04
CA ASP A 94 -44.47 5.61 -19.84
C ASP A 94 -45.57 6.57 -19.32
N PHE A 95 -45.25 7.48 -18.40
CA PHE A 95 -46.23 8.44 -17.88
C PHE A 95 -46.76 9.41 -18.95
N TYR A 96 -45.93 9.87 -19.90
CA TYR A 96 -46.37 10.79 -20.96
C TYR A 96 -47.22 10.13 -22.05
N CYS A 97 -47.13 8.81 -22.25
CA CYS A 97 -47.98 8.08 -23.20
C CYS A 97 -49.34 7.66 -22.62
N GLN A 98 -49.51 7.71 -21.30
CA GLN A 98 -50.72 7.26 -20.61
C GLN A 98 -51.74 8.39 -20.32
N SER A 99 -51.41 9.68 -20.55
CA SER A 99 -52.31 10.84 -20.39
C SER A 99 -52.86 11.33 -21.72
#